data_AF-A0A7W0LV45-F1
#
_entry.id   AF-A0A7W0LV45-F1
#
_cell.length_a   1.000
_cell.length_b   1.000
_cell.length_c   1.000
_cell.angle_alpha   90.00
_cell.angle_beta   90.00
_cell.angle_gamma   90.00
#
_symmetry.space_group_name_H-M   'P 1'
#
loop_
_entity.id
_entity.type
_entity.pdbx_description
1 polymer ?
#
loop_
_entity_poly.entity_id
_entity_poly.type
_entity_poly.pdbx_seq_one_letter_code
_entity_poly.pdbx_strand_id
1 'polypeptide(L)'
;MTRPRTALALIAACGALAAPNVLAASNGVYTGKIKGANTNVTVKVKNNRVTRFTASISASCGLSNFVTTVAYPPAGQRDKSARIRGGKFKAVFKGSPEVEADRRTITGTFNGSRVNGTIKLEGPCSAEGKYSARR
;
A
#
# COMPACT_ATOMS: atom_id res chain seq x y z
N MET A 1 11.61 9.36 73.01
CA MET A 1 11.43 10.08 71.73
C MET A 1 12.51 9.66 70.75
N THR A 2 12.23 8.75 69.82
CA THR A 2 13.12 8.43 68.68
C THR A 2 12.28 7.84 67.54
N ARG A 3 12.51 8.35 66.33
CA ARG A 3 11.62 8.37 65.15
C ARG A 3 11.53 7.02 64.40
N PRO A 4 10.39 6.69 63.75
CA PRO A 4 10.34 5.58 62.79
C PRO A 4 10.94 6.02 61.44
N ARG A 5 11.86 5.20 60.90
CA ARG A 5 12.43 5.39 59.56
C ARG A 5 11.49 4.76 58.53
N THR A 6 10.89 5.63 57.72
CA THR A 6 10.18 5.35 56.48
C THR A 6 11.11 4.65 55.49
N ALA A 7 10.73 3.48 54.98
CA ALA A 7 11.36 2.86 53.83
C ALA A 7 10.31 2.72 52.71
N LEU A 8 10.43 3.58 51.70
CA LEU A 8 9.73 3.51 50.44
C LEU A 8 10.02 2.16 49.77
N ALA A 9 8.98 1.36 49.49
CA ALA A 9 9.08 0.18 48.65
C ALA A 9 8.84 0.55 47.18
N LEU A 10 9.76 0.11 46.33
CA LEU A 10 9.87 0.31 44.89
C LEU A 10 8.57 0.03 44.11
N ILE A 11 8.18 0.97 43.26
CA ILE A 11 7.24 0.75 42.15
C ILE A 11 8.04 0.05 41.03
N ALA A 12 7.90 -1.26 40.91
CA ALA A 12 8.51 -2.04 39.85
C ALA A 12 7.77 -1.84 38.51
N ALA A 13 8.54 -1.46 37.50
CA ALA A 13 8.13 -1.22 36.13
C ALA A 13 7.57 -2.47 35.44
N CYS A 14 6.37 -2.37 34.88
CA CYS A 14 5.88 -3.25 33.82
C CYS A 14 5.45 -2.40 32.63
N GLY A 15 6.42 -1.69 32.03
CA GLY A 15 6.27 -1.12 30.70
C GLY A 15 6.37 -2.24 29.66
N ALA A 16 5.29 -3.01 29.50
CA ALA A 16 5.14 -3.90 28.36
C ALA A 16 5.02 -3.02 27.11
N LEU A 17 6.17 -2.73 26.48
CA LEU A 17 6.26 -2.23 25.13
C LEU A 17 5.62 -3.29 24.23
N ALA A 18 4.32 -3.13 23.97
CA ALA A 18 3.62 -3.84 22.91
C ALA A 18 4.29 -3.42 21.60
N ALA A 19 5.32 -4.16 21.18
CA ALA A 19 5.89 -4.00 19.86
C ALA A 19 4.73 -4.18 18.86
N PRO A 20 4.46 -3.20 17.97
CA PRO A 20 3.48 -3.41 16.93
C PRO A 20 4.02 -4.56 16.07
N ASN A 21 3.40 -5.73 16.22
CA ASN A 21 3.61 -6.87 15.33
C ASN A 21 3.13 -6.46 13.94
N VAL A 22 4.02 -5.79 13.19
CA VAL A 22 3.80 -5.49 11.78
C VAL A 22 3.84 -6.83 11.07
N LEU A 23 2.67 -7.46 10.93
CA LEU A 23 2.49 -8.73 10.24
C LEU A 23 3.08 -8.60 8.83
N ALA A 24 4.13 -9.37 8.56
CA ALA A 24 4.82 -9.36 7.29
C ALA A 24 3.86 -9.73 6.14
N ALA A 25 4.06 -9.12 4.97
CA ALA A 25 3.26 -9.41 3.80
C ALA A 25 3.49 -10.85 3.35
N SER A 26 2.44 -11.66 3.35
CA SER A 26 2.53 -13.05 2.92
C SER A 26 2.64 -13.16 1.39
N ASN A 27 3.42 -14.11 0.88
CA ASN A 27 3.47 -14.40 -0.56
C ASN A 27 2.09 -14.85 -1.05
N GLY A 28 1.61 -14.38 -2.20
CA GLY A 28 0.30 -14.76 -2.71
C GLY A 28 -0.29 -13.76 -3.70
N VAL A 29 -1.53 -14.03 -4.13
CA VAL A 29 -2.34 -13.11 -4.93
C VAL A 29 -3.42 -12.56 -4.03
N TYR A 30 -3.52 -11.23 -3.97
CA TYR A 30 -4.54 -10.51 -3.23
C TYR A 30 -5.53 -9.93 -4.23
N THR A 31 -6.81 -10.24 -4.09
CA THR A 31 -7.89 -9.72 -4.94
C THR A 31 -8.86 -8.87 -4.14
N GLY A 32 -9.44 -7.86 -4.78
CA GLY A 32 -10.38 -6.98 -4.13
C GLY A 32 -10.90 -5.89 -5.05
N LYS A 33 -11.28 -4.76 -4.48
CA LYS A 33 -11.96 -3.68 -5.19
C LYS A 33 -11.42 -2.31 -4.84
N ILE A 34 -11.62 -1.36 -5.75
CA ILE A 34 -11.49 0.07 -5.44
C ILE A 34 -12.70 0.50 -4.61
N LYS A 35 -12.48 1.27 -3.54
CA LYS A 35 -13.56 1.80 -2.72
C LYS A 35 -14.33 2.84 -3.54
N GLY A 36 -15.66 2.69 -3.60
CA GLY A 36 -16.53 3.58 -4.39
C GLY A 36 -16.59 3.27 -5.88
N ALA A 37 -15.90 2.22 -6.36
CA ALA A 37 -16.01 1.75 -7.74
C ALA A 37 -16.10 0.22 -7.76
N ASN A 38 -16.91 -0.36 -8.66
CA ASN A 38 -17.06 -1.82 -8.74
C ASN A 38 -15.95 -2.48 -9.59
N THR A 39 -14.76 -1.89 -9.60
CA THR A 39 -13.62 -2.34 -10.40
C THR A 39 -12.66 -3.18 -9.56
N ASN A 40 -12.17 -4.26 -10.17
CA ASN A 40 -11.32 -5.23 -9.50
C ASN A 40 -9.88 -4.73 -9.35
N VAL A 41 -9.24 -5.13 -8.26
CA VAL A 41 -7.83 -4.92 -7.96
C VAL A 41 -7.17 -6.26 -7.71
N THR A 42 -6.00 -6.46 -8.30
CA THR A 42 -5.15 -7.64 -8.07
C THR A 42 -3.75 -7.18 -7.67
N VAL A 43 -3.22 -7.73 -6.58
CA VAL A 43 -1.84 -7.49 -6.10
C VAL A 43 -1.14 -8.83 -5.90
N LYS A 44 -0.07 -9.10 -6.64
CA LYS A 44 0.74 -10.32 -6.50
C LYS A 44 2.01 -10.03 -5.73
N VAL A 45 2.21 -10.75 -4.63
CA VAL A 45 3.39 -10.67 -3.77
C VAL A 45 4.21 -11.94 -3.89
N LYS A 46 5.51 -11.79 -4.13
CA LYS A 46 6.48 -12.89 -4.10
C LYS A 46 7.79 -12.37 -3.50
N ASN A 47 8.38 -13.12 -2.58
CA ASN A 47 9.66 -12.80 -1.95
C ASN A 47 9.70 -11.37 -1.36
N ASN A 48 8.66 -11.01 -0.60
CA ASN A 48 8.50 -9.69 0.02
C ASN A 48 8.56 -8.51 -0.98
N ARG A 49 8.09 -8.76 -2.20
CA ARG A 49 8.00 -7.78 -3.29
C ARG A 49 6.66 -7.89 -3.98
N VAL A 50 6.09 -6.75 -4.34
CA VAL A 50 4.96 -6.68 -5.27
C VAL A 50 5.50 -6.88 -6.68
N THR A 51 5.13 -8.01 -7.28
CA THR A 51 5.57 -8.42 -8.63
C THR A 51 4.52 -8.15 -9.69
N ARG A 52 3.26 -7.96 -9.28
CA ARG A 52 2.19 -7.52 -10.16
C ARG A 52 1.17 -6.70 -9.39
N PHE A 53 0.67 -5.65 -10.00
CA PHE A 53 -0.50 -4.91 -9.57
C PHE A 53 -1.35 -4.61 -10.80
N THR A 54 -2.66 -4.78 -10.70
CA THR A 54 -3.58 -4.43 -11.78
C THR A 54 -4.88 -3.91 -11.18
N ALA A 55 -5.32 -2.74 -11.63
CA ALA A 55 -6.57 -2.12 -11.22
C ALA A 55 -7.10 -1.24 -12.34
N SER A 56 -8.42 -1.07 -12.43
CA SER A 56 -9.04 -0.11 -13.36
C SER A 56 -9.73 1.00 -12.58
N ILE A 57 -9.39 2.25 -12.86
CA ILE A 57 -9.93 3.42 -12.19
C ILE A 57 -10.48 4.41 -13.22
N SER A 58 -11.61 5.06 -12.91
CA SER A 58 -12.12 6.16 -13.72
C SER A 58 -11.24 7.40 -13.49
N ALA A 59 -10.64 7.93 -14.55
CA ALA A 59 -9.80 9.11 -14.51
C ALA A 59 -10.45 10.26 -15.28
N SER A 60 -10.33 11.46 -14.74
CA SER A 60 -10.78 12.68 -15.39
C SER A 60 -9.68 13.19 -16.31
N CYS A 61 -9.99 13.32 -17.61
CA CYS A 61 -9.07 13.76 -18.65
C CYS A 61 -9.62 15.06 -19.30
N GLY A 62 -9.75 16.12 -18.50
CA GLY A 62 -10.36 17.38 -18.95
C GLY A 62 -11.89 17.32 -18.94
N LEU A 63 -12.51 17.33 -20.13
CA LEU A 63 -13.98 17.37 -20.29
C LEU A 63 -14.64 15.99 -20.22
N SER A 64 -13.87 14.91 -20.10
CA SER A 64 -14.38 13.54 -20.19
C SER A 64 -13.73 12.64 -19.14
N ASN A 65 -14.48 11.65 -18.67
CA ASN A 65 -13.97 10.61 -17.78
C ASN A 65 -13.71 9.33 -18.57
N PHE A 66 -12.52 8.75 -18.39
CA PHE A 66 -12.13 7.51 -19.05
C PHE A 66 -11.70 6.46 -18.03
N VAL A 67 -12.09 5.21 -18.27
CA VAL A 67 -11.61 4.08 -17.45
C VAL A 67 -10.17 3.79 -17.86
N THR A 68 -9.25 4.01 -16.93
CA THR A 68 -7.82 3.77 -17.13
C THR A 68 -7.36 2.56 -16.32
N THR A 69 -6.67 1.62 -16.97
CA THR A 69 -6.03 0.51 -16.27
C THR A 69 -4.64 0.90 -15.78
N VAL A 70 -4.42 0.74 -14.49
CA VAL A 70 -3.13 0.88 -13.82
C VAL A 70 -2.53 -0.50 -13.65
N ALA A 71 -1.49 -0.79 -14.43
CA ALA A 71 -0.74 -2.03 -14.36
C ALA A 71 0.71 -1.76 -13.94
N TYR A 72 1.17 -2.47 -12.90
CA TYR A 72 2.57 -2.51 -12.51
C TYR A 72 3.06 -3.96 -12.54
N PRO A 73 4.27 -4.25 -13.04
CA PRO A 73 5.15 -3.34 -13.75
C PRO A 73 4.52 -2.80 -15.04
N PRO A 74 4.94 -1.61 -15.52
CA PRO A 74 4.49 -1.12 -16.81
C PRO A 74 4.92 -2.06 -17.94
N ALA A 75 4.21 -1.98 -19.07
CA ALA A 75 4.53 -2.76 -20.26
C ALA A 75 6.00 -2.59 -20.65
N GLY A 76 6.66 -3.68 -21.04
CA GLY A 76 8.09 -3.69 -21.38
C GLY A 76 9.05 -3.69 -20.18
N GLN A 77 8.57 -3.62 -18.93
CA GLN A 77 9.43 -3.60 -17.73
C GLN A 77 9.16 -4.76 -16.76
N ARG A 78 9.05 -5.98 -17.28
CA ARG A 78 8.59 -7.17 -16.53
C ARG A 78 9.46 -7.52 -15.32
N ASP A 79 10.72 -7.12 -15.30
CA ASP A 79 11.66 -7.42 -14.21
C ASP A 79 11.55 -6.46 -13.02
N LYS A 80 10.78 -5.38 -13.15
CA LYS A 80 10.57 -4.46 -12.02
C LYS A 80 9.67 -5.09 -10.97
N SER A 81 9.97 -4.81 -9.72
CA SER A 81 9.14 -5.19 -8.59
C SER A 81 9.32 -4.18 -7.46
N ALA A 82 8.25 -3.94 -6.70
CA ALA A 82 8.28 -2.97 -5.61
C ALA A 82 8.55 -3.68 -4.30
N ARG A 83 9.65 -3.32 -3.62
CA ARG A 83 10.02 -3.92 -2.34
C ARG A 83 9.04 -3.52 -1.25
N ILE A 84 8.64 -4.49 -0.42
CA ILE A 84 7.82 -4.25 0.76
C ILE A 84 8.76 -4.03 1.94
N ARG A 85 8.61 -2.92 2.66
CA ARG A 85 9.39 -2.56 3.85
C ARG A 85 8.43 -2.20 4.99
N GLY A 86 8.55 -2.86 6.13
CA GLY A 86 7.63 -2.66 7.27
C GLY A 86 6.16 -2.84 6.88
N GLY A 87 5.87 -3.85 6.06
CA GLY A 87 4.51 -4.11 5.56
C GLY A 87 4.00 -3.08 4.54
N LYS A 88 4.81 -2.11 4.09
CA LYS A 88 4.39 -1.07 3.15
C LYS A 88 5.13 -1.18 1.83
N PHE A 89 4.46 -0.85 0.73
CA PHE A 89 5.10 -0.68 -0.57
C PHE A 89 4.66 0.62 -1.24
N LYS A 90 5.54 1.13 -2.10
CA LYS A 90 5.27 2.25 -3.00
C LYS A 90 5.90 1.93 -4.35
N ALA A 91 5.14 2.10 -5.42
CA ALA A 91 5.60 2.03 -6.79
C ALA A 91 5.24 3.35 -7.48
N VAL A 92 6.22 3.96 -8.15
CA VAL A 92 6.03 5.15 -8.97
C VAL A 92 6.58 4.84 -10.35
N PHE A 93 5.78 5.06 -11.39
CA PHE A 93 6.14 4.74 -12.77
C PHE A 93 5.35 5.60 -13.74
N LYS A 94 5.80 5.68 -14.99
CA LYS A 94 5.06 6.32 -16.07
C LYS A 94 4.04 5.36 -16.67
N GLY A 95 2.85 5.87 -17.00
CA GLY A 95 1.84 5.08 -17.70
C GLY A 95 2.16 4.92 -19.18
N SER A 96 2.28 6.04 -19.89
CA SER A 96 2.85 6.11 -21.23
C SER A 96 4.31 6.59 -21.17
N PRO A 97 5.26 5.95 -21.89
CA PRO A 97 6.64 6.42 -21.97
C PRO A 97 6.76 7.76 -22.71
N GLU A 98 5.83 8.07 -23.61
CA GLU A 98 5.84 9.25 -24.48
C GLU A 98 5.29 10.50 -23.78
N VAL A 99 4.47 10.32 -22.75
CA VAL A 99 3.83 11.43 -22.01
C VAL A 99 4.64 11.72 -20.76
N GLU A 100 5.41 12.80 -20.77
CA GLU A 100 6.28 13.15 -19.63
C GLU A 100 5.52 13.32 -18.31
N ALA A 101 4.32 13.90 -18.38
CA ALA A 101 3.49 14.20 -17.23
C ALA A 101 2.68 13.00 -16.70
N ASP A 102 2.58 11.86 -17.42
CA ASP A 102 1.81 10.68 -16.95
C ASP A 102 2.58 9.95 -15.86
N ARG A 103 2.26 10.29 -14.61
CA ARG A 103 2.85 9.70 -13.41
C ARG A 103 1.80 8.90 -12.66
N ARG A 104 2.12 7.63 -12.40
CA ARG A 104 1.27 6.71 -11.65
C ARG A 104 1.96 6.30 -10.37
N THR A 105 1.27 6.50 -9.25
CA THR A 105 1.73 6.10 -7.93
C THR A 105 0.77 5.07 -7.34
N ILE A 106 1.32 3.94 -6.91
CA ILE A 106 0.59 2.92 -6.16
C ILE A 106 1.24 2.80 -4.80
N THR A 107 0.45 2.86 -3.74
CA THR A 107 0.87 2.56 -2.38
C THR A 107 0.02 1.46 -1.80
N GLY A 108 0.58 0.68 -0.88
CA GLY A 108 -0.22 -0.25 -0.09
C GLY A 108 0.44 -0.61 1.22
N THR A 109 -0.39 -0.94 2.20
CA THR A 109 -0.03 -1.42 3.53
C THR A 109 -0.66 -2.78 3.74
N PHE A 110 0.19 -3.77 4.00
CA PHE A 110 -0.17 -5.12 4.36
C PHE A 110 -0.43 -5.21 5.87
N ASN A 111 -1.52 -5.88 6.22
CA ASN A 111 -1.86 -6.29 7.56
C ASN A 111 -2.34 -7.76 7.48
N GLY A 112 -1.38 -8.69 7.59
CA GLY A 112 -1.60 -10.12 7.41
C GLY A 112 -2.10 -10.47 6.00
N SER A 113 -3.30 -11.03 5.91
CA SER A 113 -3.96 -11.44 4.65
C SER A 113 -4.65 -10.29 3.91
N ARG A 114 -4.58 -9.06 4.42
CA ARG A 114 -5.22 -7.89 3.79
C ARG A 114 -4.17 -6.87 3.34
N VAL A 115 -4.43 -6.21 2.22
CA VAL A 115 -3.72 -5.02 1.76
C VAL A 115 -4.70 -3.89 1.52
N ASN A 116 -4.40 -2.70 2.05
CA ASN A 116 -5.14 -1.47 1.75
C ASN A 116 -4.18 -0.47 1.15
N GLY A 117 -4.63 0.33 0.20
CA GLY A 117 -3.73 1.25 -0.48
C GLY A 117 -4.43 2.32 -1.28
N THR A 118 -3.62 3.08 -2.01
CA THR A 118 -4.08 4.18 -2.87
C THR A 118 -3.43 4.05 -4.24
N ILE A 119 -4.20 4.40 -5.26
CA ILE A 119 -3.78 4.58 -6.64
C ILE A 119 -3.94 6.07 -6.95
N LYS A 120 -2.87 6.72 -7.42
CA LYS A 120 -2.88 8.10 -7.87
C LYS A 120 -2.36 8.19 -9.30
N LEU A 121 -3.13 8.82 -10.18
CA LEU A 121 -2.75 9.18 -11.54
C LEU A 121 -2.61 10.69 -11.60
N GLU A 122 -1.50 11.16 -12.14
CA GLU A 122 -1.18 12.56 -12.35
C GLU A 122 -0.77 12.71 -13.83
N GLY A 123 -1.10 13.86 -14.45
CA GLY A 123 -0.84 14.12 -15.86
C GLY A 123 -2.09 14.53 -16.63
N PRO A 124 -2.19 14.21 -17.94
CA PRO A 124 -3.35 14.57 -18.78
C PRO A 124 -4.66 13.98 -18.28
N CYS A 125 -4.57 12.83 -17.60
CA CYS A 125 -5.65 12.21 -16.88
C CYS A 125 -5.29 12.15 -15.39
N SER A 126 -6.18 12.60 -14.53
CA SER A 126 -5.99 12.55 -13.08
C SER A 126 -7.06 11.70 -12.40
N ALA A 127 -6.63 10.92 -11.42
CA ALA A 127 -7.52 10.08 -10.62
C ALA A 127 -6.87 9.78 -9.27
N GLU A 128 -7.68 9.67 -8.23
CA GLU A 128 -7.26 9.09 -6.96
C GLU A 128 -8.28 8.08 -6.47
N GLY A 129 -7.83 6.89 -6.09
CA GLY A 129 -8.69 5.83 -5.63
C GLY A 129 -8.05 5.04 -4.50
N LYS A 130 -8.82 4.77 -3.46
CA LYS A 130 -8.42 3.85 -2.39
C LYS A 130 -8.83 2.45 -2.77
N TYR A 131 -8.02 1.43 -2.46
CA TYR A 131 -8.38 0.04 -2.70
C TYR A 131 -8.19 -0.81 -1.44
N SER A 132 -8.88 -1.94 -1.43
CA SER A 132 -8.69 -3.00 -0.44
C SER A 132 -8.70 -4.34 -1.15
N ALA A 133 -7.74 -5.20 -0.84
CA ALA A 133 -7.66 -6.56 -1.35
C ALA A 133 -7.30 -7.53 -0.23
N ARG A 134 -7.76 -8.77 -0.38
CA ARG A 134 -7.49 -9.87 0.54
C ARG A 134 -6.87 -11.01 -0.25
N ARG A 135 -6.01 -11.77 0.43
CA ARG A 135 -5.43 -13.01 -0.11
C ARG A 135 -6.51 -14.06 -0.35
#